data_AF-A0AAJ2E0E4-F1
#
_entry.id   AF-A0AAJ2E0E4-F1
#
_cell.length_a   1.000
_cell.length_b   1.000
_cell.length_c   1.000
_cell.angle_alpha   90.00
_cell.angle_beta   90.00
_cell.angle_gamma   90.00
#
_symmetry.space_group_name_H-M   'P 1'
#
loop_
_entity.id
_entity.type
_entity.pdbx_description
1 polymer ?
#
loop_
_entity_poly.entity_id
_entity_poly.type
_entity_poly.pdbx_seq_one_letter_code
_entity_poly.pdbx_strand_id
1 'polypeptide(L)'
;MATTRRGSSRHNTKTQEGKNRSFEALISYNIFMRPKTIKDTLFFAALLACSASAFSASPNSSGDAFSQCMARTSNDRLTCGSGCGMILHQCYEEGVSELNRNSEKIVLQINNVSSSCVTVAKDYLSIFSQASERMKKEAADQPGWLEDELDLHFAKQQLATLKLLLKECR
;
A
#
# COMPACT_ATOMS: atom_id res chain seq x y z
N MET A 1 -53.00 39.47 11.52
CA MET A 1 -52.32 39.27 10.23
C MET A 1 -51.03 38.51 10.47
N ALA A 2 -50.96 37.29 9.93
CA ALA A 2 -49.86 36.37 10.12
C ALA A 2 -48.83 36.53 8.99
N THR A 3 -47.54 36.65 9.33
CA THR A 3 -46.44 36.62 8.36
C THR A 3 -45.42 35.56 8.75
N THR A 4 -45.46 34.46 8.02
CA THR A 4 -44.55 33.32 8.08
C THR A 4 -43.24 33.67 7.35
N ARG A 5 -42.09 33.60 8.03
CA ARG A 5 -40.76 33.63 7.37
C ARG A 5 -40.13 32.24 7.43
N ARG A 6 -40.05 31.59 6.25
CA ARG A 6 -39.23 30.40 5.99
C ARG A 6 -37.75 30.78 5.99
N GLY A 7 -36.98 30.20 6.91
CA GLY A 7 -35.52 30.17 6.86
C GLY A 7 -35.05 28.96 6.07
N SER A 8 -34.41 29.21 4.93
CA SER A 8 -33.90 28.22 3.98
C SER A 8 -32.60 27.59 4.50
N SER A 9 -32.57 26.27 4.60
CA SER A 9 -31.39 25.47 4.93
C SER A 9 -30.47 25.39 3.70
N ARG A 10 -29.31 26.07 3.75
CA ARG A 10 -28.23 25.89 2.77
C ARG A 10 -27.33 24.74 3.22
N HIS A 11 -27.48 23.60 2.56
CA HIS A 11 -26.44 22.57 2.54
C HIS A 11 -25.21 23.12 1.81
N ASN A 12 -24.07 23.12 2.49
CA ASN A 12 -22.78 23.53 1.97
C ASN A 12 -22.02 22.27 1.53
N THR A 13 -22.07 21.96 0.24
CA THR A 13 -21.24 20.94 -0.42
C THR A 13 -19.85 21.52 -0.65
N LYS A 14 -18.94 21.34 0.31
CA LYS A 14 -17.51 21.58 0.11
C LYS A 14 -16.80 20.28 -0.27
N THR A 15 -16.50 20.19 -1.56
CA THR A 15 -15.16 19.90 -2.08
C THR A 15 -14.60 18.50 -1.78
N GLN A 16 -15.05 17.51 -2.56
CA GLN A 16 -14.27 16.31 -2.88
C GLN A 16 -13.23 16.66 -3.98
N GLU A 17 -12.14 17.31 -3.61
CA GLU A 17 -11.09 17.69 -4.58
C GLU A 17 -9.69 17.27 -4.14
N GLY A 18 -9.59 16.18 -3.37
CA GLY A 18 -8.33 15.64 -2.86
C GLY A 18 -8.05 14.16 -3.18
N LYS A 19 -8.95 13.45 -3.87
CA LYS A 19 -8.84 11.99 -4.07
C LYS A 19 -8.24 11.52 -5.39
N ASN A 20 -8.00 12.41 -6.35
CA ASN A 20 -7.59 12.01 -7.70
C ASN A 20 -6.08 12.16 -8.00
N ARG A 21 -5.27 12.70 -7.09
CA ARG A 21 -3.82 12.84 -7.36
C ARG A 21 -3.00 11.57 -7.12
N SER A 22 -3.44 10.67 -6.23
CA SER A 22 -2.76 9.37 -6.04
C SER A 22 -2.98 8.40 -7.21
N PHE A 23 -4.05 8.59 -8.00
CA PHE A 23 -4.35 7.71 -9.13
C PHE A 23 -3.46 8.00 -10.35
N GLU A 24 -3.06 9.26 -10.57
CA GLU A 24 -2.14 9.59 -11.67
C GLU A 24 -0.71 9.10 -11.40
N ALA A 25 -0.28 9.02 -10.13
CA ALA A 25 0.99 8.37 -9.79
C ALA A 25 0.98 6.89 -10.17
N LEU A 26 -0.11 6.16 -9.88
CA LEU A 26 -0.29 4.74 -10.22
C LEU A 26 -0.35 4.46 -11.73
N ILE A 27 -0.84 5.40 -12.53
CA ILE A 27 -0.84 5.27 -14.00
C ILE A 27 0.57 5.52 -14.57
N SER A 28 1.37 6.40 -13.97
CA SER A 28 2.77 6.59 -14.36
C SER A 28 3.66 5.38 -14.09
N TYR A 29 3.38 4.56 -13.06
CA TYR A 29 4.14 3.32 -12.81
C TYR A 29 3.97 2.24 -13.90
N ASN A 30 2.92 2.31 -14.73
CA ASN A 30 2.71 1.37 -15.84
C ASN A 30 3.62 1.64 -17.05
N ILE A 31 4.30 2.78 -17.11
CA ILE A 31 5.15 3.14 -18.27
C ILE A 31 6.60 2.68 -18.08
N PHE A 32 7.04 2.41 -16.84
CA PHE A 32 8.47 2.24 -16.55
C PHE A 32 9.00 0.79 -16.62
N MET A 33 8.13 -0.22 -16.55
CA MET A 33 8.53 -1.62 -16.73
C MET A 33 8.36 -2.04 -18.20
N ARG A 34 9.30 -1.65 -19.08
CA ARG A 34 9.36 -2.23 -20.43
C ARG A 34 9.87 -3.68 -20.34
N PRO A 35 9.04 -4.71 -20.59
CA PRO A 35 9.50 -6.08 -20.60
C PRO A 35 10.45 -6.28 -21.80
N LYS A 36 11.63 -6.86 -21.54
CA LYS A 36 12.63 -7.13 -22.58
C LYS A 36 12.27 -8.33 -23.46
N THR A 37 11.33 -9.18 -23.02
CA THR A 37 10.91 -10.36 -23.79
C THR A 37 9.39 -10.54 -23.78
N ILE A 38 8.85 -11.09 -24.88
CA ILE A 38 7.42 -11.33 -25.09
C ILE A 38 6.84 -12.33 -24.06
N LYS A 39 7.67 -13.22 -23.51
CA LYS A 39 7.26 -14.20 -22.50
C LYS A 39 7.01 -13.55 -21.13
N ASP A 40 7.75 -12.48 -20.80
CA ASP A 40 7.58 -11.73 -19.55
C ASP A 40 6.26 -10.95 -19.56
N THR A 41 5.82 -10.47 -20.73
CA THR A 41 4.58 -9.69 -20.89
C THR A 41 3.33 -10.50 -20.53
N LEU A 42 3.30 -11.79 -20.83
CA LEU A 42 2.14 -12.64 -20.56
C LEU A 42 1.99 -12.97 -19.07
N PHE A 43 3.10 -13.16 -18.36
CA PHE A 43 3.08 -13.44 -16.93
C PHE A 43 2.67 -12.20 -16.11
N PHE A 44 3.16 -11.01 -16.51
CA PHE A 44 2.79 -9.74 -15.89
C PHE A 44 1.33 -9.37 -16.14
N ALA A 45 0.79 -9.60 -17.35
CA ALA A 45 -0.60 -9.32 -17.65
C ALA A 45 -1.58 -10.19 -16.84
N ALA A 46 -1.23 -11.45 -16.56
CA ALA A 46 -2.03 -12.34 -15.74
C ALA A 46 -2.05 -11.94 -14.25
N LEU A 47 -0.91 -11.43 -13.74
CA LEU A 47 -0.80 -10.93 -12.36
C LEU A 47 -1.48 -9.57 -12.16
N LEU A 48 -1.44 -8.68 -13.17
CA LEU A 48 -2.11 -7.37 -13.09
C LEU A 48 -3.63 -7.48 -13.04
N ALA A 49 -4.23 -8.42 -13.77
CA ALA A 49 -5.69 -8.57 -13.84
C ALA A 49 -6.35 -8.97 -12.50
N CYS A 50 -5.60 -9.51 -11.53
CA CYS A 50 -6.11 -9.86 -10.19
C CYS A 50 -6.01 -8.74 -9.15
N SER A 51 -5.37 -7.61 -9.47
CA SER A 51 -5.07 -6.57 -8.47
C SER A 51 -6.12 -5.45 -8.35
N ALA A 52 -7.07 -5.37 -9.28
CA ALA A 52 -8.11 -4.33 -9.27
C ALA A 52 -9.13 -4.45 -8.12
N SER A 53 -9.17 -5.57 -7.41
CA SER A 53 -10.21 -5.88 -6.42
C SER A 53 -9.74 -5.81 -4.96
N ALA A 54 -8.45 -5.62 -4.69
CA ALA A 54 -7.88 -5.76 -3.34
C ALA A 54 -7.82 -4.45 -2.53
N PHE A 55 -8.17 -3.30 -3.12
CA PHE A 55 -8.02 -1.99 -2.46
C PHE A 55 -9.23 -1.54 -1.64
N SER A 56 -10.29 -2.35 -1.54
CA SER A 56 -11.42 -2.08 -0.65
C SER A 56 -11.35 -2.94 0.62
N ALA A 57 -10.28 -2.77 1.40
CA ALA A 57 -10.25 -3.29 2.76
C ALA A 57 -11.18 -2.44 3.64
N SER A 58 -12.27 -3.08 4.09
CA SER A 58 -13.25 -2.56 5.05
C SER A 58 -12.59 -2.09 6.36
N PRO A 59 -13.05 -1.00 7.00
CA PRO A 59 -12.41 -0.38 8.16
C PRO A 59 -12.55 -1.15 9.50
N ASN A 60 -12.90 -2.44 9.49
CA ASN A 60 -13.24 -3.22 10.70
C ASN A 60 -12.23 -4.31 11.08
N SER A 61 -10.96 -4.16 10.73
CA SER A 61 -9.87 -4.87 11.40
C SER A 61 -9.23 -3.87 12.35
N SER A 62 -8.87 -4.26 13.58
CA SER A 62 -7.94 -3.51 14.43
C SER A 62 -6.86 -2.89 13.53
N GLY A 63 -6.80 -1.56 13.45
CA GLY A 63 -6.09 -0.85 12.38
C GLY A 63 -4.65 -1.35 12.21
N ASP A 64 -4.09 -1.30 11.02
CA ASP A 64 -2.67 -1.67 10.82
C ASP A 64 -1.76 -0.85 11.76
N ALA A 65 -0.58 -1.38 12.13
CA ALA A 65 0.33 -0.75 13.09
C ALA A 65 0.70 0.69 12.68
N PHE A 66 0.78 0.95 11.38
CA PHE A 66 0.89 2.30 10.83
C PHE A 66 -0.25 3.20 11.29
N SER A 67 -1.51 2.81 11.05
CA SER A 67 -2.69 3.60 11.44
C SER A 67 -2.79 3.78 12.95
N GLN A 68 -2.43 2.75 13.73
CA GLN A 68 -2.37 2.84 15.19
C GLN A 68 -1.31 3.84 15.65
N CYS A 69 -0.11 3.80 15.06
CA CYS A 69 0.95 4.76 15.35
C CYS A 69 0.54 6.18 14.97
N MET A 70 -0.08 6.37 13.80
CA MET A 70 -0.56 7.67 13.34
C MET A 70 -1.63 8.25 14.25
N ALA A 71 -2.52 7.41 14.79
CA ALA A 71 -3.51 7.82 15.79
C ALA A 71 -2.84 8.20 17.12
N ARG A 72 -1.89 7.37 17.61
CA ARG A 72 -1.16 7.60 18.86
C ARG A 72 -0.33 8.88 18.84
N THR A 73 0.32 9.16 17.71
CA THR A 73 1.24 10.30 17.56
C THR A 73 0.56 11.56 17.02
N SER A 74 -0.77 11.55 16.90
CA SER A 74 -1.52 12.67 16.31
C SER A 74 -1.26 14.00 17.03
N ASN A 75 -1.16 14.00 18.36
CA ASN A 75 -0.91 15.22 19.12
C ASN A 75 0.54 15.69 18.97
N ASP A 76 1.50 14.78 19.07
CA ASP A 76 2.94 15.09 18.97
C ASP A 76 3.29 15.69 17.60
N ARG A 77 2.62 15.22 16.55
CA ARG A 77 2.72 15.75 15.19
C ARG A 77 2.10 17.15 15.00
N LEU A 78 1.17 17.55 15.88
CA LEU A 78 0.58 18.90 15.85
C LEU A 78 1.40 19.90 16.68
N THR A 79 2.11 19.42 17.70
CA THR A 79 2.88 20.27 18.62
C THR A 79 4.37 20.37 18.29
N CYS A 80 4.88 19.57 17.34
CA CYS A 80 6.28 19.62 16.95
C CYS A 80 6.60 20.92 16.19
N GLY A 81 7.50 21.73 16.75
CA GLY A 81 7.95 22.98 16.13
C GLY A 81 8.88 22.78 14.92
N SER A 82 9.62 21.67 14.89
CA SER A 82 10.43 21.18 13.77
C SER A 82 10.73 19.68 13.97
N GLY A 83 11.12 18.95 12.93
CA GLY A 83 11.52 17.54 13.05
C GLY A 83 10.39 16.51 13.15
N CYS A 84 9.14 16.91 12.88
CA CYS A 84 7.96 16.02 12.85
C CYS A 84 8.12 14.81 11.92
N GLY A 85 9.02 14.91 10.94
CA GLY A 85 9.34 13.82 10.00
C GLY A 85 9.81 12.54 10.71
N MET A 86 10.53 12.64 11.83
CA MET A 86 10.99 11.46 12.58
C MET A 86 9.83 10.66 13.17
N ILE A 87 8.79 11.35 13.63
CA ILE A 87 7.58 10.70 14.20
C ILE A 87 6.81 9.98 13.08
N LEU A 88 6.70 10.62 11.91
CA LEU A 88 6.04 10.02 10.76
C LEU A 88 6.83 8.81 10.23
N HIS A 89 8.15 8.95 10.10
CA HIS A 89 9.07 7.88 9.70
C HIS A 89 8.93 6.66 10.63
N GLN A 90 8.92 6.87 11.95
CA GLN A 90 8.71 5.80 12.92
C GLN A 90 7.38 5.06 12.68
N CYS A 91 6.30 5.77 12.34
CA CYS A 91 5.03 5.11 12.04
C CYS A 91 5.10 4.26 10.77
N TYR A 92 5.83 4.70 9.74
CA TYR A 92 6.10 3.90 8.55
C TYR A 92 6.90 2.63 8.90
N GLU A 93 7.97 2.74 9.68
CA GLU A 93 8.77 1.60 10.13
C GLU A 93 7.93 0.58 10.92
N GLU A 94 7.08 1.05 11.86
CA GLU A 94 6.18 0.19 12.62
C GLU A 94 5.22 -0.59 11.69
N GLY A 95 4.64 0.10 10.71
CA GLY A 95 3.76 -0.50 9.70
C GLY A 95 4.47 -1.54 8.83
N VAL A 96 5.63 -1.19 8.27
CA VAL A 96 6.44 -2.09 7.43
C VAL A 96 6.88 -3.31 8.23
N SER A 97 7.33 -3.12 9.48
CA SER A 97 7.75 -4.22 10.36
C SER A 97 6.62 -5.22 10.62
N GLU A 98 5.41 -4.74 10.91
CA GLU A 98 4.25 -5.62 11.10
C GLU A 98 3.90 -6.40 9.83
N LEU A 99 3.86 -5.71 8.68
CA LEU A 99 3.53 -6.32 7.39
C LEU A 99 4.55 -7.38 6.98
N ASN A 100 5.84 -7.15 7.24
CA ASN A 100 6.90 -8.10 6.98
C ASN A 100 6.78 -9.35 7.87
N ARG A 101 6.55 -9.17 9.18
CA ARG A 101 6.28 -10.31 10.09
C ARG A 101 5.06 -11.12 9.65
N ASN A 102 4.02 -10.46 9.17
CA ASN A 102 2.84 -11.15 8.62
C ASN A 102 3.16 -11.88 7.32
N SER A 103 3.98 -11.30 6.45
CA SER A 103 4.44 -11.94 5.21
C SER A 103 5.25 -13.20 5.50
N GLU A 104 6.19 -13.15 6.44
CA GLU A 104 6.98 -14.31 6.90
C GLU A 104 6.08 -15.45 7.39
N LYS A 105 5.05 -15.15 8.19
CA LYS A 105 4.07 -16.15 8.63
C LYS A 105 3.35 -16.81 7.46
N ILE A 106 2.98 -16.06 6.43
CA ILE A 106 2.32 -16.62 5.23
C ILE A 106 3.30 -17.48 4.42
N VAL A 107 4.56 -17.07 4.28
CA VAL A 107 5.60 -17.86 3.61
C VAL A 107 5.80 -19.19 4.34
N LEU A 108 5.86 -19.19 5.67
CA LEU A 108 5.92 -20.42 6.46
C LEU A 108 4.72 -21.32 6.22
N GLN A 109 3.51 -20.75 6.07
CA GLN A 109 2.33 -21.53 5.72
C GLN A 109 2.44 -22.13 4.32
N ILE A 110 2.86 -21.36 3.31
CA ILE A 110 3.06 -21.85 1.94
C ILE A 110 4.10 -22.98 1.90
N ASN A 111 5.17 -22.87 2.68
CA ASN A 111 6.22 -23.88 2.78
C ASN A 111 5.71 -25.25 3.25
N ASN A 112 4.57 -25.26 3.96
CA ASN A 112 3.94 -26.49 4.48
C ASN A 112 2.87 -27.06 3.53
N VAL A 113 2.64 -26.47 2.35
CA VAL A 113 1.57 -26.91 1.43
C VAL A 113 2.11 -27.86 0.35
N SER A 114 2.95 -27.37 -0.57
CA SER A 114 3.49 -28.18 -1.67
C SER A 114 4.77 -27.58 -2.23
N SER A 115 5.63 -28.42 -2.83
CA SER A 115 6.90 -27.98 -3.41
C SER A 115 6.73 -27.00 -4.58
N SER A 116 5.68 -27.16 -5.40
CA SER A 116 5.37 -26.23 -6.49
C SER A 116 5.01 -24.84 -5.96
N CYS A 117 4.20 -24.76 -4.91
CA CYS A 117 3.82 -23.51 -4.28
C CYS A 117 5.00 -22.80 -3.61
N VAL A 118 5.92 -23.56 -2.99
CA VAL A 118 7.19 -23.01 -2.48
C VAL A 118 7.98 -22.35 -3.60
N THR A 119 8.11 -23.01 -4.75
CA THR A 119 8.84 -22.45 -5.91
C THR A 119 8.19 -21.16 -6.41
N VAL A 120 6.87 -21.16 -6.62
CA VAL A 120 6.14 -19.96 -7.07
C VAL A 120 6.30 -18.80 -6.08
N ALA A 121 6.18 -19.05 -4.78
CA ALA A 121 6.36 -18.03 -3.77
C ALA A 121 7.80 -17.48 -3.74
N LYS A 122 8.81 -18.34 -3.89
CA LYS A 122 10.23 -17.92 -3.97
C LYS A 122 10.50 -17.07 -5.20
N ASP A 123 10.01 -17.48 -6.37
CA ASP A 123 10.17 -16.75 -7.62
C ASP A 123 9.51 -15.37 -7.53
N TYR A 124 8.28 -15.32 -6.99
CA TYR A 124 7.58 -14.07 -6.73
C TYR A 124 8.40 -13.14 -5.82
N LEU A 125 8.85 -13.62 -4.65
CA LEU A 125 9.63 -12.82 -3.70
C LEU A 125 10.95 -12.32 -4.30
N SER A 126 11.60 -13.14 -5.11
CA SER A 126 12.83 -12.76 -5.83
C SER A 126 12.59 -11.64 -6.84
N ILE A 127 11.55 -11.77 -7.68
CA ILE A 127 11.19 -10.74 -8.66
C ILE A 127 10.73 -9.46 -7.97
N PHE A 128 9.89 -9.60 -6.94
CA PHE A 128 9.34 -8.48 -6.19
C PHE A 128 10.44 -7.68 -5.48
N SER A 129 11.37 -8.34 -4.80
CA SER A 129 12.49 -7.64 -4.14
C SER A 129 13.33 -6.85 -5.15
N GLN A 130 13.71 -7.43 -6.29
CA GLN A 130 14.45 -6.73 -7.35
C GLN A 130 13.68 -5.56 -7.98
N ALA A 131 12.35 -5.67 -8.10
CA ALA A 131 11.51 -4.60 -8.61
C ALA A 131 11.41 -3.45 -7.59
N SER A 132 11.11 -3.78 -6.33
CA SER A 132 11.00 -2.80 -5.24
C SER A 132 12.31 -2.03 -5.03
N GLU A 133 13.45 -2.71 -4.96
CA GLU A 133 14.78 -2.08 -4.80
C GLU A 133 15.11 -1.10 -5.94
N ARG A 134 14.71 -1.41 -7.17
CA ARG A 134 14.88 -0.48 -8.30
C ARG A 134 14.02 0.76 -8.13
N MET A 135 12.76 0.59 -7.77
CA MET A 135 11.84 1.71 -7.54
C MET A 135 12.27 2.57 -6.34
N LYS A 136 12.77 1.96 -5.27
CA LYS A 136 13.34 2.69 -4.12
C LYS A 136 14.54 3.53 -4.51
N LYS A 137 15.47 2.97 -5.29
CA LYS A 137 16.63 3.73 -5.81
C LYS A 137 16.22 4.94 -6.64
N GLU A 138 15.19 4.80 -7.47
CA GLU A 138 14.66 5.91 -8.26
C GLU A 138 13.92 6.95 -7.40
N ALA A 139 13.34 6.53 -6.28
CA ALA A 139 12.66 7.40 -5.32
C ALA A 139 13.62 8.07 -4.32
N ALA A 140 14.81 7.52 -4.09
CA ALA A 140 15.79 8.06 -3.14
C ALA A 140 16.26 9.48 -3.50
N ASP A 141 16.21 9.85 -4.79
CA ASP A 141 16.52 11.20 -5.25
C ASP A 141 15.35 12.19 -5.04
N GLN A 142 14.18 11.72 -4.60
CA GLN A 142 13.02 12.56 -4.34
C GLN A 142 13.01 13.05 -2.89
N PRO A 143 12.82 14.35 -2.65
CA PRO A 143 12.76 14.89 -1.29
C PRO A 143 11.49 14.44 -0.56
N GLY A 144 11.62 14.10 0.72
CA GLY A 144 10.50 13.88 1.64
C GLY A 144 10.37 12.44 2.13
N TRP A 145 9.13 12.02 2.41
CA TRP A 145 8.78 10.70 2.94
C TRP A 145 8.36 9.70 1.85
N LEU A 146 8.67 9.98 0.58
CA LEU A 146 8.24 9.15 -0.54
C LEU A 146 8.81 7.73 -0.44
N GLU A 147 10.06 7.60 -0.02
CA GLU A 147 10.70 6.29 0.20
C GLU A 147 9.94 5.48 1.26
N ASP A 148 9.65 6.08 2.42
CA ASP A 148 8.89 5.44 3.50
C ASP A 148 7.48 5.01 3.07
N GLU A 149 6.81 5.88 2.29
CA GLU A 149 5.48 5.60 1.74
C GLU A 149 5.53 4.44 0.74
N LEU A 150 6.52 4.43 -0.16
CA LEU A 150 6.75 3.33 -1.09
C LEU A 150 7.03 2.02 -0.36
N ASP A 151 7.84 2.04 0.69
CA ASP A 151 8.15 0.86 1.49
C ASP A 151 6.91 0.25 2.12
N LEU A 152 6.04 1.09 2.71
CA LEU A 152 4.77 0.65 3.25
C LEU A 152 3.86 0.05 2.15
N HIS A 153 3.80 0.69 0.98
CA HIS A 153 3.01 0.20 -0.14
C HIS A 153 3.52 -1.14 -0.68
N PHE A 154 4.83 -1.31 -0.82
CA PHE A 154 5.44 -2.56 -1.23
C PHE A 154 5.16 -3.67 -0.21
N ALA A 155 5.33 -3.41 1.08
CA ALA A 155 5.03 -4.38 2.12
C ALA A 155 3.54 -4.81 2.10
N LYS A 156 2.60 -3.87 1.87
CA LYS A 156 1.17 -4.16 1.71
C LYS A 156 0.90 -5.05 0.49
N GLN A 157 1.48 -4.70 -0.65
CA GLN A 157 1.30 -5.46 -1.90
C GLN A 157 1.90 -6.87 -1.79
N GLN A 158 3.08 -7.00 -1.18
CA GLN A 158 3.73 -8.28 -0.92
C GLN A 158 2.84 -9.18 -0.07
N LEU A 159 2.34 -8.68 1.06
CA LEU A 159 1.45 -9.44 1.93
C LEU A 159 0.15 -9.85 1.22
N ALA A 160 -0.47 -8.94 0.46
CA ALA A 160 -1.69 -9.24 -0.29
C ALA A 160 -1.47 -10.35 -1.32
N THR A 161 -0.37 -10.30 -2.06
CA THR A 161 -0.03 -11.29 -3.08
C THR A 161 0.31 -12.64 -2.46
N LEU A 162 1.06 -12.67 -1.35
CA LEU A 162 1.35 -13.92 -0.62
C LEU A 162 0.07 -14.56 -0.07
N LYS A 163 -0.88 -13.78 0.44
CA LYS A 163 -2.19 -14.28 0.88
C LYS A 163 -2.97 -14.91 -0.27
N LEU A 164 -2.93 -14.30 -1.46
CA LEU A 164 -3.54 -14.86 -2.67
C LEU A 164 -2.87 -16.19 -3.05
N LEU A 165 -1.54 -16.23 -3.10
CA LEU A 165 -0.79 -17.46 -3.39
C LEU A 165 -1.13 -18.58 -2.41
N LEU A 166 -1.16 -18.29 -1.10
CA LEU A 166 -1.53 -19.27 -0.09
C LEU A 166 -2.95 -19.82 -0.32
N LYS A 167 -3.90 -18.97 -0.73
CA LYS A 167 -5.27 -19.38 -1.00
C LYS A 167 -5.35 -20.31 -2.21
N GLU A 168 -4.65 -19.99 -3.29
CA GLU A 168 -4.65 -20.80 -4.53
C GLU A 168 -3.87 -22.12 -4.38
N CYS A 169 -2.98 -22.19 -3.39
CA CYS A 169 -2.18 -23.37 -3.11
C CYS A 169 -2.88 -24.44 -2.26
N ARG A 170 -3.96 -24.08 -1.56
CA ARG A 170 -4.74 -24.99 -0.71
C ARG A 170 -5.85 -25.66 -1.50
#